data_AF-A0A914NR63-F1
#
_entry.id   AF-A0A914NR63-F1
#
_cell.length_a   1.000
_cell.length_b   1.000
_cell.length_c   1.000
_cell.angle_alpha   90.00
_cell.angle_beta   90.00
_cell.angle_gamma   90.00
#
_symmetry.space_group_name_H-M   'P 1'
#
loop_
_entity.id
_entity.type
_entity.pdbx_description
1 polymer ?
#
loop_
_entity_poly.entity_id
_entity_poly.type
_entity_poly.pdbx_seq_one_letter_code
_entity_poly.pdbx_strand_id
1 'polypeptide(L)'
;MIMVFKEIYSKGVVPSMIRRGNKLYELKIPRNNKCNEVIFRDSFNLCPVALGKLVGAFGLQITEKQFFPHLANIPENYNKILPKLPSKSDYLYGGMSPEKQHEFDKWYEEEKINNFAWTKPWPNIVQTMSKYSQKH
;
A
#
# COMPACT_ATOMS: atom_id res chain seq x y z
N MET A 1 -3.56 -6.42 11.45
CA MET A 1 -3.41 -7.82 11.89
C MET A 1 -4.41 -8.27 12.95
N ILE A 2 -4.69 -7.47 13.99
CA ILE A 2 -5.62 -7.84 15.09
C ILE A 2 -7.01 -8.30 14.58
N MET A 3 -7.61 -7.54 13.64
CA MET A 3 -8.92 -7.90 13.07
C MET A 3 -8.92 -9.25 12.34
N VAL A 4 -7.84 -9.55 11.60
CA VAL A 4 -7.69 -10.82 10.87
C VAL A 4 -7.56 -11.98 11.86
N PHE A 5 -6.75 -11.83 12.91
CA PHE A 5 -6.63 -12.85 13.96
C PHE A 5 -7.95 -13.13 14.67
N LYS A 6 -8.72 -12.08 15.00
CA LYS A 6 -10.04 -12.22 15.61
C LYS A 6 -10.98 -13.06 14.74
N GLU A 7 -10.96 -12.82 13.43
CA GLU A 7 -11.81 -13.55 12.48
C GLU A 7 -11.37 -15.00 12.25
N ILE A 8 -10.05 -15.27 12.26
CA ILE A 8 -9.53 -16.64 12.19
C ILE A 8 -9.95 -17.42 13.45
N TYR A 9 -9.84 -16.76 14.61
CA TYR A 9 -10.22 -17.34 15.90
C TYR A 9 -11.73 -17.60 16.00
N SER A 10 -12.58 -16.66 15.57
CA SER A 10 -14.05 -16.84 15.58
C SER A 10 -14.49 -18.01 14.69
N LYS A 11 -13.74 -18.32 13.64
CA LYS A 11 -13.95 -19.47 12.75
C LYS A 11 -13.40 -20.80 13.28
N GLY A 12 -12.79 -20.81 14.47
CA GLY A 12 -12.22 -22.02 15.09
C GLY A 12 -11.02 -22.57 14.33
N VAL A 13 -10.37 -21.76 13.49
CA VAL A 13 -9.19 -22.18 12.72
C VAL A 13 -7.94 -21.91 13.55
N VAL A 14 -7.09 -22.93 13.71
CA VAL A 14 -5.80 -22.79 14.39
C VAL A 14 -4.71 -22.60 13.33
N PRO A 15 -4.15 -21.39 13.19
CA PRO A 15 -3.11 -21.14 12.20
C PRO A 15 -1.73 -21.57 12.71
N SER A 16 -0.83 -21.92 11.79
CA SER A 16 0.59 -22.09 12.09
C SER A 16 1.29 -20.73 12.01
N MET A 17 2.22 -20.47 12.93
CA MET A 17 2.88 -19.17 13.10
C MET A 17 4.40 -19.29 13.22
N ILE A 18 5.12 -18.45 12.49
CA ILE A 18 6.56 -18.21 12.67
C ILE A 18 6.74 -16.81 13.26
N ARG A 19 7.22 -16.72 14.50
CA ARG A 19 7.45 -15.45 15.20
C ARG A 19 8.80 -15.42 15.92
N ARG A 20 9.36 -14.23 16.12
CA ARG A 20 10.50 -13.98 17.02
C ARG A 20 10.18 -12.78 17.91
N GLY A 21 9.97 -13.02 19.20
CA GLY A 21 9.45 -12.00 20.12
C GLY A 21 8.13 -11.41 19.59
N ASN A 22 8.08 -10.08 19.47
CA ASN A 22 6.92 -9.36 18.96
C ASN A 22 6.81 -9.32 17.42
N LYS A 23 7.80 -9.87 16.70
CA LYS A 23 7.79 -9.89 15.23
C LYS A 23 7.15 -11.17 14.71
N LEU A 24 6.09 -11.03 13.92
CA LEU A 24 5.47 -12.12 13.18
C LEU A 24 6.05 -12.12 11.75
N TYR A 25 6.61 -13.24 11.33
CA TYR A 25 7.17 -13.41 9.99
C TYR A 25 6.17 -14.07 9.05
N GLU A 26 5.51 -15.11 9.53
CA GLU A 26 4.59 -15.90 8.73
C GLU A 26 3.40 -16.36 9.57
N LEU A 27 2.19 -16.27 8.99
CA LEU A 27 0.97 -16.87 9.49
C LEU A 27 0.36 -17.71 8.37
N LYS A 28 0.29 -19.02 8.57
CA LYS A 28 -0.31 -19.97 7.64
C LYS A 28 -1.67 -20.41 8.15
N ILE A 29 -2.70 -20.18 7.35
CA ILE A 29 -4.04 -20.69 7.58
C ILE A 29 -4.17 -22.00 6.78
N PRO A 30 -4.37 -23.15 7.45
CA PRO A 30 -4.45 -24.43 6.77
C PRO A 30 -5.64 -24.46 5.80
N ARG A 31 -5.44 -25.14 4.67
CA ARG A 31 -6.50 -25.45 3.72
C ARG A 31 -7.60 -26.25 4.41
N ASN A 32 -8.85 -25.88 4.15
CA ASN A 32 -10.01 -26.71 4.49
C ASN A 32 -10.83 -26.99 3.22
N ASN A 33 -11.91 -27.76 3.33
CA ASN A 33 -12.76 -28.11 2.18
C ASN A 33 -13.42 -26.90 1.49
N LYS A 34 -13.31 -25.69 2.04
CA LYS A 34 -13.95 -24.45 1.56
C LYS A 34 -12.95 -23.34 1.16
N CYS A 35 -11.67 -23.43 1.53
CA CYS A 35 -10.68 -22.39 1.26
C CYS A 35 -9.29 -23.00 1.05
N ASN A 36 -8.59 -22.49 0.03
CA ASN A 36 -7.18 -22.77 -0.20
C ASN A 36 -6.31 -22.27 0.97
N GLU A 37 -5.09 -22.81 1.08
CA GLU A 37 -4.11 -22.35 2.06
C GLU A 37 -3.83 -20.85 1.85
N VAL A 38 -3.90 -20.08 2.94
CA VAL A 38 -3.59 -18.64 2.91
C VAL A 38 -2.38 -18.38 3.78
N ILE A 39 -1.36 -17.73 3.21
CA ILE A 39 -0.11 -17.44 3.89
C ILE A 39 0.07 -15.93 3.95
N PHE A 40 0.07 -15.37 5.16
CA PHE A 40 0.44 -13.98 5.40
C PHE A 40 1.94 -13.91 5.72
N ARG A 41 2.66 -13.06 5.01
CA ARG A 41 4.07 -12.75 5.28
C ARG A 41 4.25 -11.27 5.49
N ASP A 42 5.05 -10.92 6.50
CA ASP A 42 5.44 -9.53 6.73
C ASP A 42 6.71 -9.23 5.93
N SER A 43 6.54 -8.55 4.80
CA SER A 43 7.66 -8.17 3.93
C SER A 43 8.66 -7.24 4.62
N PHE A 44 8.24 -6.41 5.58
CA PHE A 44 9.13 -5.49 6.28
C PHE A 44 10.06 -6.21 7.25
N ASN A 45 9.55 -7.24 7.94
CA ASN A 45 10.37 -8.08 8.80
C ASN A 45 11.34 -8.99 8.01
N LEU A 46 10.97 -9.36 6.77
CA LEU A 46 11.80 -10.18 5.89
C LEU A 46 12.82 -9.37 5.10
N CYS A 47 12.47 -8.15 4.71
CA CYS A 47 13.29 -7.22 3.94
C CYS A 47 13.19 -5.83 4.61
N PRO A 48 14.14 -5.45 5.47
CA PRO A 48 14.10 -4.19 6.21
C PRO A 48 14.53 -3.01 5.34
N VAL A 49 13.92 -2.87 4.16
CA VAL A 49 14.18 -1.80 3.20
C VAL A 49 12.89 -1.01 3.02
N ALA A 50 12.99 0.32 3.00
CA ALA A 50 11.85 1.17 2.71
C ALA A 50 11.33 0.89 1.29
N LEU A 51 10.00 0.88 1.10
CA LEU A 51 9.38 0.58 -0.19
C LEU A 51 9.95 1.43 -1.35
N GLY A 52 10.22 2.72 -1.09
CA GLY A 52 10.81 3.62 -2.09
C GLY A 52 12.27 3.32 -2.45
N LYS A 53 13.00 2.58 -1.61
CA LYS A 53 14.40 2.20 -1.85
C LYS A 53 14.54 0.81 -2.49
N LEU A 54 13.44 0.08 -2.70
CA LEU A 54 13.50 -1.28 -3.27
C LEU A 54 14.06 -1.26 -4.70
N VAL A 55 13.74 -0.24 -5.50
CA VAL A 55 14.23 -0.12 -6.87
C VAL A 55 15.76 -0.14 -6.90
N GLY A 56 16.39 0.77 -6.15
CA GLY A 56 17.84 0.82 -6.01
C GLY A 56 18.45 -0.39 -5.31
N ALA A 57 17.81 -0.90 -4.25
CA ALA A 57 18.33 -2.04 -3.49
C ALA A 57 18.41 -3.35 -4.32
N PHE A 58 17.51 -3.52 -5.29
CA PHE A 58 17.46 -4.69 -6.17
C PHE A 58 17.99 -4.41 -7.58
N GLY A 59 18.51 -3.20 -7.86
CA GLY A 59 19.02 -2.82 -9.18
C GLY A 59 17.96 -2.87 -10.29
N LEU A 60 16.69 -2.61 -9.94
CA LEU A 60 15.59 -2.69 -10.89
C LEU A 60 15.58 -1.45 -11.80
N GLN A 61 15.38 -1.67 -13.10
CA GLN A 61 15.23 -0.59 -14.08
C GLN A 61 13.76 -0.21 -14.24
N ILE A 62 13.15 0.31 -13.16
CA ILE A 62 11.77 0.77 -13.17
C ILE A 62 11.68 2.24 -12.77
N THR A 63 10.70 2.94 -13.32
CA THR A 63 10.42 4.33 -12.95
C THR A 63 10.03 4.40 -11.48
N GLU A 64 10.71 5.27 -10.74
CA GLU A 64 10.41 5.47 -9.32
C GLU A 64 9.01 6.04 -9.11
N LYS A 65 8.43 5.68 -7.98
CA LYS A 65 7.10 6.15 -7.59
C LYS A 65 7.17 7.66 -7.30
N GLN A 66 6.37 8.44 -8.02
CA GLN A 66 6.20 9.87 -7.77
C GLN A 66 5.51 10.16 -6.42
N PHE A 67 5.54 11.42 -5.99
CA PHE A 67 4.91 11.87 -4.76
C PHE A 67 3.39 11.77 -4.82
N PHE A 68 2.78 11.27 -3.73
CA PHE A 68 1.34 11.07 -3.64
C PHE A 68 0.71 12.00 -2.59
N PRO A 69 -0.36 12.74 -2.92
CA PRO A 69 -0.99 13.69 -2.00
C PRO A 69 -1.90 12.99 -0.97
N HIS A 70 -1.30 12.37 0.05
CA HIS A 70 -1.98 11.55 1.05
C HIS A 70 -3.25 12.15 1.65
N LEU A 71 -3.27 13.45 1.98
CA LEU A 71 -4.42 14.09 2.65
C LEU A 71 -5.53 14.50 1.70
N ALA A 72 -5.24 14.67 0.42
CA ALA A 72 -6.25 15.00 -0.57
C ALA A 72 -7.01 13.74 -1.07
N ASN A 73 -6.68 12.54 -0.56
CA ASN A 73 -7.40 11.30 -0.78
C ASN A 73 -8.70 11.25 0.04
N ILE A 74 -9.63 12.14 -0.30
CA ILE A 74 -10.93 12.30 0.33
C ILE A 74 -12.06 12.04 -0.68
N PRO A 75 -13.22 11.53 -0.25
CA PRO A 75 -14.35 11.20 -1.13
C PRO A 75 -14.75 12.32 -2.09
N GLU A 76 -14.63 13.57 -1.64
CA GLU A 76 -15.01 14.77 -2.38
C GLU A 76 -14.13 14.98 -3.62
N ASN A 77 -12.90 14.47 -3.60
CA ASN A 77 -11.95 14.60 -4.71
C ASN A 77 -12.02 13.42 -5.68
N TYR A 78 -12.77 12.36 -5.35
CA TYR A 78 -12.87 11.18 -6.20
C TYR A 78 -13.58 11.50 -7.52
N ASN A 79 -13.02 10.99 -8.62
CA ASN A 79 -13.49 11.21 -10.00
C ASN A 79 -13.43 12.67 -10.48
N LYS A 80 -12.74 13.56 -9.75
CA LYS A 80 -12.51 14.93 -10.18
C LYS A 80 -11.11 15.07 -10.75
N ILE A 81 -11.02 15.90 -11.80
CA ILE A 81 -9.75 16.42 -12.30
C ILE A 81 -9.55 17.76 -11.62
N LEU A 82 -8.55 17.84 -10.77
CA LEU A 82 -8.12 19.09 -10.18
C LEU A 82 -7.31 19.86 -11.23
N PRO A 83 -7.55 21.18 -11.38
CA PRO A 83 -6.87 21.99 -12.39
C PRO A 83 -5.38 22.21 -12.07
N LYS A 84 -4.95 21.88 -10.85
CA LYS A 84 -3.57 22.01 -10.36
C LYS A 84 -3.27 20.88 -9.38
N LEU A 85 -2.00 20.65 -9.09
CA LEU A 85 -1.59 19.77 -8.00
C LEU A 85 -2.17 20.23 -6.66
N PRO A 86 -2.51 19.27 -5.77
CA PRO A 86 -2.82 19.55 -4.37
C PRO A 86 -1.74 20.38 -3.67
N SER A 87 -2.08 20.99 -2.54
CA SER A 87 -1.13 21.82 -1.79
C SER A 87 0.04 20.98 -1.27
N LYS A 88 1.21 21.58 -1.02
CA LYS A 88 2.35 20.85 -0.40
C LYS A 88 1.97 20.16 0.92
N SER A 89 1.05 20.76 1.67
CA SER A 89 0.55 20.18 2.93
C SER A 89 -0.16 18.84 2.71
N ASP A 90 -0.82 18.65 1.57
CA ASP A 90 -1.53 17.42 1.23
C ASP A 90 -0.59 16.23 1.02
N TYR A 91 0.70 16.48 0.78
CA TYR A 91 1.74 15.48 0.62
C TYR A 91 2.45 15.12 1.92
N LEU A 92 2.02 15.67 3.07
CA LEU A 92 2.73 15.53 4.36
C LEU A 92 4.16 16.08 4.31
N TYR A 93 4.37 17.18 3.56
CA TYR A 93 5.69 17.78 3.37
C TYR A 93 6.45 18.07 4.68
N GLY A 94 5.74 18.51 5.73
CA GLY A 94 6.34 18.76 7.05
C GLY A 94 6.89 17.52 7.76
N GLY A 95 6.50 16.32 7.34
CA GLY A 95 7.02 15.05 7.87
C GLY A 95 8.14 14.42 7.02
N MET A 96 8.53 15.05 5.92
CA MET A 96 9.64 14.58 5.07
C MET A 96 11.00 14.96 5.65
N SER A 97 12.05 14.18 5.36
CA SER A 97 13.42 14.58 5.68
C SER A 97 13.86 15.75 4.78
N PRO A 98 14.87 16.56 5.18
CA PRO A 98 15.33 17.68 4.37
C PRO A 98 15.73 17.30 2.94
N GLU A 99 16.35 16.13 2.76
CA GLU A 99 16.74 15.64 1.42
C GLU A 99 15.50 15.35 0.57
N LYS A 100 14.49 14.68 1.13
CA LYS A 100 13.23 14.42 0.44
C LYS A 100 12.43 15.69 0.18
N GLN A 101 12.51 16.68 1.05
CA GLN A 101 11.87 17.98 0.83
C GLN A 101 12.46 18.67 -0.40
N HIS A 102 13.78 18.61 -0.58
CA HIS A 102 14.43 19.15 -1.77
C HIS A 102 14.02 18.43 -3.06
N GLU A 103 13.99 17.09 -3.05
CA GLU A 103 13.48 16.29 -4.17
C GLU A 103 12.03 16.62 -4.49
N PHE A 104 11.19 16.77 -3.46
CA PHE A 104 9.79 17.13 -3.58
C PHE A 104 9.63 18.53 -4.19
N ASP A 105 10.37 19.52 -3.71
CA ASP A 105 10.24 20.90 -4.19
C ASP A 105 10.60 21.01 -5.66
N LYS A 106 11.66 20.33 -6.10
CA LYS A 106 12.02 20.27 -7.52
C LYS A 106 10.88 19.68 -8.37
N TRP A 107 10.38 18.51 -7.97
CA TRP A 107 9.26 17.85 -8.67
C TRP A 107 7.98 18.69 -8.65
N TYR A 108 7.65 19.31 -7.51
CA TYR A 108 6.43 20.10 -7.35
C TYR A 108 6.43 21.35 -8.22
N GLU A 109 7.57 22.04 -8.33
CA GLU A 109 7.70 23.21 -9.20
C GLU A 109 7.59 22.86 -10.68
N GLU A 110 8.08 21.68 -11.10
CA GLU A 110 7.97 21.16 -12.47
C GLU A 110 6.52 20.77 -12.81
N GLU A 111 5.78 20.18 -11.87
CA GLU A 111 4.46 19.59 -12.12
C GLU A 111 3.27 20.46 -11.68
N LYS A 112 3.48 21.59 -10.98
CA LYS A 112 2.39 22.43 -10.40
C LYS A 112 1.35 22.94 -11.41
N ILE A 113 1.71 23.04 -12.69
CA ILE A 113 0.85 23.54 -13.76
C ILE A 113 -0.01 22.43 -14.35
N ASN A 114 0.36 21.16 -14.12
CA ASN A 114 -0.33 20.03 -14.70
C ASN A 114 -1.64 19.73 -13.96
N ASN A 115 -2.63 19.31 -14.73
CA ASN A 115 -3.91 18.83 -14.19
C ASN A 115 -3.67 17.54 -13.41
N PHE A 116 -4.23 17.47 -12.20
CA PHE A 116 -4.12 16.30 -11.35
C PHE A 116 -5.45 15.55 -11.30
N ALA A 117 -5.46 14.31 -11.80
CA ALA A 117 -6.62 13.44 -11.69
C ALA A 117 -6.44 12.45 -10.53
N TRP A 118 -7.46 12.36 -9.68
CA TRP A 118 -7.58 11.26 -8.73
C TRP A 118 -7.93 9.98 -9.48
N THR A 119 -6.91 9.27 -9.97
CA THR A 119 -7.11 7.90 -10.45
C THR A 119 -7.54 7.08 -9.24
N LYS A 120 -8.72 6.44 -9.33
CA LYS A 120 -9.21 5.54 -8.27
C LYS A 120 -8.05 4.61 -7.91
N PRO A 121 -7.63 4.50 -6.64
CA PRO A 121 -6.44 3.73 -6.31
C PRO A 121 -6.53 2.30 -6.83
N TRP A 122 -7.72 1.73 -6.95
CA TRP A 122 -7.99 0.49 -7.67
C TRP A 122 -9.46 0.50 -8.13
N PRO A 123 -9.84 0.04 -9.34
CA PRO A 123 -11.24 -0.17 -9.67
C PRO A 123 -11.76 -1.33 -8.81
N ASN A 124 -12.48 -0.99 -7.72
CA ASN A 124 -13.27 -1.91 -6.90
C ASN A 124 -12.57 -3.24 -6.60
N ILE A 125 -11.66 -3.27 -5.62
CA ILE A 125 -10.99 -4.50 -5.14
C ILE A 125 -12.02 -5.60 -4.83
N VAL A 126 -13.21 -5.24 -4.35
CA VAL A 126 -14.33 -6.16 -4.10
C VAL A 126 -14.82 -6.84 -5.39
N GLN A 127 -14.94 -6.11 -6.50
CA GLN A 127 -15.35 -6.67 -7.79
C GLN A 127 -14.22 -7.47 -8.44
N THR A 128 -12.96 -7.03 -8.29
CA THR A 128 -11.81 -7.79 -8.82
C THR A 128 -11.66 -9.11 -8.07
N MET A 129 -11.71 -9.13 -6.74
CA MET A 129 -11.64 -10.36 -5.94
C MET A 129 -12.86 -11.27 -6.14
N SER A 130 -14.07 -10.72 -6.30
CA SER A 130 -15.27 -11.49 -6.66
C SER A 130 -15.13 -12.23 -7.99
N LYS A 131 -14.54 -11.59 -9.01
CA LYS A 131 -14.25 -12.23 -10.31
C LYS A 131 -13.25 -13.38 -10.21
N TYR A 132 -12.26 -13.30 -9.32
CA TYR A 132 -11.31 -14.40 -9.10
C TYR A 132 -11.91 -15.55 -8.27
N SER A 133 -12.87 -15.25 -7.39
CA SER A 133 -13.55 -16.28 -6.58
C SER A 133 -14.58 -17.10 -7.38
N GLN A 134 -15.06 -16.62 -8.53
CA GLN A 134 -16.03 -17.33 -9.37
C GLN A 134 -15.39 -18.16 -10.49
N LYS A 135 -14.05 -18.25 -10.53
CA LYS A 135 -13.33 -19.00 -11.56
C LYS A 135 -12.88 -20.41 -11.13
N HIS A 136 -13.37 -20.91 -10.00
CA HIS A 136 -13.18 -22.28 -9.51
C HIS A 136 -14.47 -22.83 -8.92
#